data_AF-A0A0D2DFT0-F1
#
_entry.id   AF-A0A0D2DFT0-F1
#
_cell.length_a   1.000
_cell.length_b   1.000
_cell.length_c   1.000
_cell.angle_alpha   90.00
_cell.angle_beta   90.00
_cell.angle_gamma   90.00
#
_symmetry.space_group_name_H-M   'P 1'
#
loop_
_entity.id
_entity.type
_entity.pdbx_description
1 polymer ?
#
loop_
_entity_poly.entity_id
_entity_poly.type
_entity_poly.pdbx_seq_one_letter_code
_entity_poly.pdbx_strand_id
1 'polypeptide(L)'
;MPSTTTTAASATTTLNLTAAKSSSADVEDEDIYDEIEIEDMTYDSNLEIYHYPCPCGDRFEIGIADMRDGQDIAVCPSCSLMIRVIFDEDDLPATDEKS
;
A
#
# COMPACT_ATOMS: atom_id res chain seq x y z
N MET A 1 21.08 -7.75 72.31
CA MET A 1 21.12 -6.44 71.65
C MET A 1 20.29 -6.54 70.36
N PRO A 2 19.33 -5.63 70.14
CA PRO A 2 18.46 -5.57 68.97
C PRO A 2 19.17 -4.88 67.79
N SER A 3 18.73 -5.12 66.54
CA SER A 3 18.71 -4.21 65.37
C SER A 3 18.61 -5.03 64.07
N THR A 4 17.40 -5.24 63.55
CA THR A 4 16.74 -4.48 62.45
C THR A 4 17.23 -4.82 61.06
N THR A 5 16.30 -5.35 60.24
CA THR A 5 15.98 -4.98 58.83
C THR A 5 14.93 -6.00 58.37
N THR A 6 13.63 -5.73 58.48
CA THR A 6 12.79 -4.88 57.62
C THR A 6 12.93 -5.22 56.14
N THR A 7 11.96 -5.95 55.59
CA THR A 7 11.04 -5.41 54.57
C THR A 7 9.97 -6.45 54.28
N ALA A 8 8.72 -6.05 54.51
CA ALA A 8 7.53 -6.73 54.05
C ALA A 8 6.87 -5.89 52.93
N ALA A 9 6.18 -6.62 52.06
CA ALA A 9 5.06 -6.21 51.23
C ALA A 9 5.29 -5.19 50.10
N SER A 10 4.98 -5.63 48.88
CA SER A 10 3.95 -4.96 48.08
C SER A 10 3.30 -5.99 47.15
N ALA A 11 2.04 -6.29 47.43
CA ALA A 11 1.15 -7.01 46.54
C ALA A 11 0.57 -6.00 45.55
N THR A 12 0.85 -6.18 44.27
CA THR A 12 0.30 -5.35 43.20
C THR A 12 -1.02 -5.96 42.72
N THR A 13 -2.08 -5.50 43.36
CA THR A 13 -3.36 -5.08 42.81
C THR A 13 -3.56 -5.17 41.28
N THR A 14 -4.68 -5.83 40.94
CA THR A 14 -5.61 -5.54 39.83
C THR A 14 -5.40 -6.20 38.48
N LEU A 15 -6.30 -7.17 38.27
CA LEU A 15 -7.00 -7.55 37.07
C LEU A 15 -6.88 -6.56 35.90
N ASN A 16 -6.53 -7.07 34.72
CA ASN A 16 -7.12 -6.56 33.48
C ASN A 16 -7.72 -7.73 32.68
N LEU A 17 -9.02 -7.91 32.89
CA LEU A 17 -9.93 -8.46 31.89
C LEU A 17 -9.99 -7.47 30.73
N THR A 18 -9.48 -7.84 29.57
CA THR A 18 -10.16 -7.52 28.30
C THR A 18 -10.00 -8.69 27.35
N ALA A 19 -11.13 -9.35 27.16
CA ALA A 19 -11.58 -10.11 26.00
C ALA A 19 -10.64 -10.17 24.79
N ALA A 20 -10.45 -11.41 24.33
CA ALA A 20 -10.13 -11.74 22.96
C ALA A 20 -10.90 -10.84 21.97
N LYS A 21 -10.13 -10.10 21.16
CA LYS A 21 -10.54 -9.66 19.83
C LYS A 21 -9.46 -10.13 18.87
N SER A 22 -9.41 -11.44 18.64
CA SER A 22 -8.87 -11.96 17.38
C SER A 22 -9.84 -11.54 16.28
N SER A 23 -9.38 -10.69 15.37
CA SER A 23 -9.84 -10.52 13.98
C SER A 23 -8.85 -9.53 13.36
N SER A 24 -7.68 -9.97 12.87
CA SER A 24 -7.49 -10.29 11.45
C SER A 24 -8.10 -9.23 10.53
N ALA A 25 -7.27 -8.28 10.08
CA ALA A 25 -7.21 -7.75 8.72
C ALA A 25 -6.31 -6.51 8.68
N ASP A 26 -5.11 -6.59 9.26
CA ASP A 26 -3.98 -5.79 8.82
C ASP A 26 -3.43 -6.55 7.61
N VAL A 27 -4.11 -6.43 6.47
CA VAL A 27 -3.47 -6.79 5.19
C VAL A 27 -2.40 -5.73 5.01
N GLU A 28 -1.16 -6.13 5.27
CA GLU A 28 0.03 -5.32 5.13
C GLU A 28 0.04 -4.67 3.74
N ASP A 29 -0.27 -3.38 3.71
CA ASP A 29 0.06 -2.41 2.65
C ASP A 29 1.60 -2.27 2.65
N GLU A 30 2.32 -3.36 2.37
CA GLU A 30 3.80 -3.43 2.38
C GLU A 30 4.37 -3.84 1.01
N ASP A 31 3.54 -3.91 -0.03
CA ASP A 31 4.00 -4.22 -1.40
C ASP A 31 3.95 -3.01 -2.37
N ILE A 32 3.45 -1.84 -1.91
CA ILE A 32 3.51 -0.61 -2.69
C ILE A 32 4.85 0.08 -2.45
N TYR A 33 5.68 0.12 -3.49
CA TYR A 33 7.04 0.66 -3.44
C TYR A 33 7.05 2.19 -3.42
N ASP A 34 6.20 2.82 -4.22
CA ASP A 34 6.08 4.28 -4.32
C ASP A 34 4.73 4.66 -4.94
N GLU A 35 4.33 5.92 -4.76
CA GLU A 35 3.13 6.49 -5.35
C GLU A 35 3.54 7.49 -6.45
N ILE A 36 3.22 7.17 -7.70
CA ILE A 36 3.63 7.95 -8.86
C ILE A 36 2.41 8.56 -9.53
N GLU A 37 2.50 9.84 -9.90
CA GLU A 37 1.44 10.53 -10.65
C GLU A 37 1.42 10.06 -12.10
N ILE A 38 0.23 9.89 -12.66
CA ILE A 38 0.03 9.48 -14.05
C ILE A 38 0.71 10.41 -15.06
N GLU A 39 0.94 11.67 -14.69
CA GLU A 39 1.67 12.69 -15.47
C GLU A 39 3.17 12.35 -15.68
N ASP A 40 3.78 11.59 -14.77
CA ASP A 40 5.19 11.16 -14.87
C ASP A 40 5.33 9.85 -15.68
N MET A 41 4.20 9.22 -16.01
CA MET A 41 4.17 7.98 -16.80
C MET A 41 4.12 8.25 -18.30
N THR A 42 4.69 7.33 -19.07
CA THR A 42 4.56 7.37 -20.52
C THR A 42 3.33 6.59 -20.96
N TYR A 43 2.37 7.28 -21.56
CA TYR A 43 1.17 6.67 -22.13
C TYR A 43 1.41 6.14 -23.55
N ASP A 44 1.07 4.88 -23.79
CA ASP A 44 1.01 4.30 -25.13
C ASP A 44 -0.45 4.21 -25.60
N SER A 45 -0.82 5.02 -26.60
CA SER A 45 -2.18 5.09 -27.14
C SER A 45 -2.56 3.93 -28.06
N ASN A 46 -1.62 3.11 -28.50
CA ASN A 46 -1.92 1.94 -29.33
C ASN A 46 -2.30 0.73 -28.48
N LEU A 47 -1.67 0.62 -27.31
CA LEU A 47 -1.88 -0.48 -26.37
C LEU A 47 -2.75 -0.07 -25.18
N GLU A 48 -3.02 1.22 -25.01
CA GLU A 48 -3.79 1.77 -23.88
C GLU A 48 -3.16 1.38 -22.53
N ILE A 49 -1.82 1.50 -22.46
CA ILE A 49 -1.03 1.19 -21.28
C ILE A 49 -0.15 2.38 -20.87
N TYR A 50 0.01 2.58 -19.57
CA TYR A 50 1.03 3.46 -19.01
C TYR A 50 2.26 2.65 -18.61
N HIS A 51 3.43 3.19 -18.91
CA HIS A 51 4.70 2.57 -18.53
C HIS A 51 5.66 3.56 -17.89
N TYR A 52 6.44 3.05 -16.94
CA TYR A 52 7.39 3.86 -16.16
C TYR A 52 8.74 3.14 -16.00
N PRO A 53 9.90 3.83 -16.17
CA PRO A 53 11.21 3.22 -15.98
C PRO A 53 11.44 2.78 -14.53
N CYS A 54 11.57 1.47 -14.31
CA CYS A 54 11.81 0.90 -12.99
C CYS A 54 13.31 0.97 -12.63
N PRO A 55 13.69 1.32 -11.38
CA PRO A 55 15.09 1.43 -10.96
C PRO A 55 15.88 0.12 -11.05
N CYS A 56 15.21 -1.02 -11.23
CA CYS A 56 15.86 -2.31 -11.44
C CYS A 56 16.31 -2.58 -12.88
N GLY A 57 15.95 -1.72 -13.84
CA GLY A 57 16.37 -1.82 -15.24
C GLY A 57 15.28 -2.27 -16.22
N ASP A 58 14.08 -2.58 -15.73
CA ASP A 58 12.88 -2.88 -16.52
C ASP A 58 11.88 -1.72 -16.48
N ARG A 59 10.63 -1.95 -16.90
CA ARG A 59 9.54 -0.97 -16.85
C ARG A 59 8.33 -1.54 -16.15
N PHE A 60 7.64 -0.69 -15.39
CA PHE A 60 6.28 -0.97 -14.93
C PHE A 60 5.32 -0.82 -16.10
N GLU A 61 4.26 -1.61 -16.11
CA GLU A 61 3.17 -1.52 -17.07
C GLU A 61 1.83 -1.65 -16.35
N ILE A 62 0.86 -0.80 -16.73
CA ILE A 62 -0.51 -0.80 -16.22
C ILE A 62 -1.47 -0.38 -17.32
N GLY A 63 -2.63 -1.02 -17.39
CA GLY A 63 -3.66 -0.71 -18.39
C GLY A 63 -4.62 0.39 -17.93
N ILE A 64 -5.08 1.23 -18.85
CA ILE A 64 -6.09 2.25 -18.52
C ILE A 64 -7.43 1.63 -18.12
N ALA A 65 -7.73 0.44 -18.64
CA ALA A 65 -8.95 -0.29 -18.31
C ALA A 65 -8.99 -0.69 -16.83
N ASP A 66 -7.81 -0.94 -16.24
CA ASP A 66 -7.62 -1.30 -14.85
C ASP A 66 -7.76 -0.07 -13.95
N MET A 67 -7.13 1.04 -14.34
CA MET A 67 -7.33 2.34 -13.67
C MET A 67 -8.80 2.77 -13.67
N ARG A 68 -9.54 2.51 -14.76
CA ARG A 68 -10.98 2.78 -14.83
C ARG A 68 -11.82 1.94 -13.86
N ASP A 69 -11.37 0.75 -13.51
CA ASP A 69 -12.03 -0.10 -12.51
C ASP A 69 -11.65 0.29 -11.06
N GLY A 70 -10.76 1.29 -10.91
CA GLY A 70 -10.20 1.71 -9.62
C GLY A 70 -8.98 0.88 -9.21
N GLN A 71 -8.31 0.23 -10.16
CA GLN A 71 -7.06 -0.49 -9.92
C GLN A 71 -5.89 0.33 -10.47
N ASP A 72 -5.21 1.02 -9.55
CA ASP A 72 -4.04 1.86 -9.78
C ASP A 72 -2.70 1.13 -9.58
N ILE A 73 -2.67 -0.21 -9.62
CA ILE A 73 -1.49 -0.98 -9.24
C ILE A 73 -0.66 -1.37 -10.46
N ALA A 74 0.44 -0.64 -10.71
CA ALA A 74 1.36 -1.00 -11.78
C ALA A 74 2.40 -2.02 -11.28
N VAL A 75 2.59 -3.09 -12.05
CA VAL A 75 3.43 -4.22 -11.66
C VAL A 75 4.64 -4.31 -12.58
N CYS A 76 5.83 -4.54 -12.01
CA CYS A 76 7.04 -4.81 -12.80
C CYS A 76 7.29 -6.33 -12.91
N PRO A 77 7.39 -6.89 -14.13
CA PRO A 77 7.58 -8.34 -14.33
C PRO A 77 8.94 -8.86 -13.85
N SER A 78 9.94 -7.98 -13.70
CA SER A 78 11.29 -8.37 -13.26
C SER A 78 11.51 -8.24 -11.76
N CYS A 79 10.77 -7.35 -11.10
CA CYS A 79 11.10 -6.92 -9.74
C CYS A 79 10.02 -7.26 -8.73
N SER A 80 8.87 -7.80 -9.18
CA SER A 80 7.67 -8.10 -8.38
C SER A 80 7.21 -6.96 -7.48
N LEU A 81 7.78 -5.76 -7.66
CA LEU A 81 7.40 -4.54 -6.99
C LEU A 81 6.11 -4.05 -7.63
N MET A 82 5.25 -3.49 -6.79
CA MET A 82 4.03 -2.83 -7.20
C MET A 82 4.18 -1.34 -6.87
N ILE A 83 3.69 -0.46 -7.74
CA ILE A 83 3.59 0.98 -7.46
C ILE A 83 2.14 1.41 -7.57
N ARG A 84 1.74 2.39 -6.78
CA ARG A 84 0.41 2.98 -6.84
C ARG A 84 0.44 4.16 -7.80
N VAL A 85 -0.46 4.16 -8.77
CA VAL A 85 -0.59 5.26 -9.72
C VAL A 85 -1.68 6.21 -9.27
N ILE A 86 -1.29 7.43 -8.92
CA ILE A 86 -2.26 8.47 -8.56
C ILE A 86 -2.77 9.07 -9.87
N PHE A 87 -4.06 8.89 -10.14
CA PHE A 87 -4.76 9.51 -11.26
C PHE A 87 -6.01 10.21 -10.76
N ASP A 88 -6.41 11.27 -11.47
CA ASP A 88 -7.71 11.92 -11.26
C ASP A 88 -8.69 11.48 -12.35
N GLU A 89 -9.98 11.48 -12.04
CA GLU A 89 -11.04 11.11 -12.99
C GLU A 89 -11.05 12.03 -14.22
N ASP A 90 -10.52 13.26 -14.08
CA ASP A 90 -10.34 14.23 -15.16
C ASP A 90 -9.10 13.97 -16.04
N ASP A 91 -8.11 13.21 -15.57
CA ASP A 91 -6.86 12.95 -16.31
C ASP A 91 -6.93 11.72 -17.22
N LEU A 92 -7.77 10.75 -16.84
CA LEU A 92 -8.04 9.61 -17.69
C LEU A 92 -8.77 10.08 -18.95
N PRO A 93 -8.21 9.89 -20.16
CA PRO A 93 -8.92 10.24 -21.38
C PRO A 93 -10.19 9.41 -21.39
N ALA A 94 -11.34 10.08 -21.15
CA ALA A 94 -12.66 9.50 -21.29
C ALA A 94 -12.60 8.66 -22.57
N THR A 95 -12.92 7.37 -22.48
CA THR A 95 -13.49 6.67 -23.61
C THR A 95 -14.85 7.35 -23.84
N ASP A 96 -14.80 8.59 -24.33
CA ASP A 96 -15.81 9.17 -25.15
C ASP A 96 -15.91 8.19 -26.30
N GLU A 97 -16.97 7.39 -26.25
CA GLU A 97 -17.71 7.01 -27.42
C GLU A 97 -17.36 7.92 -28.59
N LYS A 98 -16.43 7.51 -29.45
CA LYS A 98 -16.42 8.07 -30.80
C LYS A 98 -17.74 7.67 -31.43
N SER A 99 -18.71 8.60 -31.37
CA SER A 99 -19.92 8.65 -32.18
C SER A 99 -19.66 8.31 -33.65
#